data_AF-I4Z6E7-F1
#
_entry.id   AF-I4Z6E7-F1
#
_cell.length_a   1.000
_cell.length_b   1.000
_cell.length_c   1.000
_cell.angle_alpha   90.00
_cell.angle_beta   90.00
_cell.angle_gamma   90.00
#
_symmetry.space_group_name_H-M   'P 1'
#
loop_
_entity.id
_entity.type
_entity.pdbx_description
1 polymer ?
#
loop_
_entity_poly.entity_id
_entity_poly.type
_entity_poly.pdbx_seq_one_letter_code
_entity_poly.pdbx_strand_id
1 'polypeptide(L)' 'MSTFRNAVSAMIGKETYFLLGEKPVKATITKLNDDLAVLKLTDLGAGYSELAIHIDKLVLITA' A
#
# COMPACT_ATOMS: atom_id res chain seq x y z
N MET A 1 -1.76 11.89 15.79
CA MET A 1 -1.41 10.88 14.76
C MET A 1 -2.59 9.96 14.58
N SER A 2 -3.12 9.83 13.35
CA SER A 2 -4.30 8.98 13.07
C SER A 2 -3.95 7.50 13.25
N THR A 3 -4.79 6.73 13.94
CA THR A 3 -4.65 5.28 14.17
C THR A 3 -4.39 4.51 12.87
N PHE A 4 -4.95 5.00 11.76
CA PHE A 4 -4.73 4.45 10.42
C PHE A 4 -3.26 4.52 9.98
N ARG A 5 -2.57 5.66 10.18
CA ARG A 5 -1.15 5.80 9.82
C ARG A 5 -0.26 4.83 10.59
N ASN A 6 -0.55 4.61 11.88
CA ASN A 6 0.20 3.66 12.69
C ASN A 6 0.00 2.23 12.18
N ALA A 7 -1.22 1.86 11.78
CA ALA A 7 -1.50 0.55 11.19
C ALA A 7 -0.77 0.35 9.85
N VAL A 8 -0.84 1.34 8.94
CA VAL A 8 -0.10 1.31 7.66
C VAL A 8 1.41 1.21 7.91
N SER A 9 1.94 1.97 8.87
CA SER A 9 3.36 1.94 9.22
C SER A 9 3.79 0.58 9.78
N ALA A 10 2.94 -0.11 10.54
CA ALA A 10 3.20 -1.46 11.06
C ALA A 10 3.16 -2.55 9.96
N MET A 11 2.67 -2.19 8.77
CA MET A 11 2.60 -3.07 7.60
C MET A 11 3.73 -2.82 6.59
N ILE A 12 4.62 -1.85 6.85
CA ILE A 12 5.83 -1.64 6.04
C ILE A 12 6.66 -2.94 6.03
N GLY A 13 7.02 -3.40 4.83
CA GLY A 13 7.75 -4.65 4.61
C GLY A 13 6.89 -5.92 4.67
N LYS A 14 5.59 -5.83 4.98
CA LYS A 14 4.66 -6.97 4.90
C LYS A 14 3.95 -6.99 3.55
N GLU A 15 3.74 -8.18 3.01
CA GLU A 15 2.82 -8.36 1.89
C GLU A 15 1.40 -8.08 2.34
N THR A 16 0.70 -7.25 1.60
CA THR A 16 -0.71 -6.94 1.84
C THR A 16 -1.45 -6.77 0.52
N TYR A 17 -2.77 -6.85 0.59
CA TYR A 17 -3.64 -6.65 -0.56
C TYR A 17 -4.17 -5.23 -0.56
N PHE A 18 -4.13 -4.60 -1.72
CA PHE A 18 -4.73 -3.29 -1.97
C PHE A 18 -5.73 -3.39 -3.11
N LEU A 19 -6.79 -2.60 -3.04
CA LEU A 19 -7.68 -2.42 -4.20
C LEU A 19 -7.08 -1.37 -5.12
N LEU A 20 -6.72 -1.78 -6.33
CA LEU A 20 -6.42 -0.86 -7.42
C LEU A 20 -7.62 -0.90 -8.38
N GLY A 21 -8.53 0.06 -8.21
CA GLY A 21 -9.86 -0.03 -8.82
C GLY A 21 -10.68 -1.15 -8.19
N GLU A 22 -11.19 -2.08 -9.00
CA GLU A 22 -12.01 -3.22 -8.54
C GLU A 22 -11.22 -4.53 -8.38
N LYS A 23 -9.90 -4.50 -8.56
CA LYS A 23 -9.06 -5.70 -8.47
C LYS A 23 -8.18 -5.66 -7.22
N PRO A 24 -8.19 -6.72 -6.39
CA PRO A 24 -7.20 -6.87 -5.33
C PRO A 24 -5.83 -7.15 -5.96
N VAL A 25 -4.84 -6.38 -5.55
CA VAL A 25 -3.46 -6.46 -6.02
C VAL A 25 -2.57 -6.68 -4.80
N LYS A 26 -1.66 -7.64 -4.90
CA LYS A 26 -0.61 -7.83 -3.88
C LYS A 26 0.45 -6.76 -4.04
N ALA A 27 0.71 -6.05 -2.95
CA ALA A 27 1.80 -5.10 -2.88
C ALA A 27 2.43 -5.10 -1.48
N THR A 28 3.67 -4.64 -1.43
CA THR A 28 4.40 -4.44 -0.18
C THR A 28 4.61 -2.95 0.00
N ILE A 29 4.23 -2.42 1.16
CA ILE A 29 4.57 -1.01 1.49
C ILE A 29 6.08 -0.95 1.73
N THR A 30 6.82 -0.25 0.88
CA THR A 30 8.28 -0.08 1.01
C THR A 30 8.64 1.18 1.78
N LYS A 31 7.80 2.22 1.66
CA LYS A 31 8.06 3.50 2.31
C LYS A 31 6.74 4.17 2.70
N LEU A 32 6.75 4.86 3.82
CA LEU A 32 5.65 5.70 4.28
C LEU A 32 6.22 7.07 4.64
N ASN A 33 5.67 8.11 4.05
CA ASN A 33 5.97 9.51 4.37
C ASN A 33 4.75 10.13 5.08
N ASP A 34 4.81 11.41 5.43
CA ASP A 34 3.71 12.11 6.11
C ASP A 34 2.39 12.10 5.33
N ASP A 35 2.42 11.96 4.00
CA ASP A 35 1.22 12.04 3.17
C ASP A 35 1.08 10.90 2.15
N LEU A 36 2.19 10.22 1.82
CA LEU A 36 2.27 9.23 0.75
C LEU A 36 2.77 7.88 1.29
N ALA A 37 2.16 6.78 0.84
CA ALA A 37 2.72 5.45 0.95
C ALA A 37 3.24 4.99 -0.42
N VAL A 38 4.46 4.47 -0.43
CA VAL A 38 5.06 3.83 -1.60
C VAL A 38 4.84 2.33 -1.50
N LEU A 39 4.26 1.79 -2.55
CA LEU A 39 3.78 0.43 -2.66
C LEU A 39 4.52 -0.25 -3.79
N LYS A 40 5.25 -1.31 -3.48
CA LYS A 40 5.88 -2.16 -4.48
C LYS A 40 4.90 -3.24 -4.89
N LEU A 41 4.46 -3.21 -6.14
CA LEU A 41 3.54 -4.20 -6.68
C LEU A 41 4.30 -5.50 -6.97
N THR A 42 3.77 -6.64 -6.51
CA THR A 42 4.41 -7.95 -6.69
C THR A 42 3.75 -8.76 -7.82
N ASP A 43 2.48 -8.47 -8.14
CA ASP A 43 1.63 -9.30 -9.02
C ASP A 43 1.33 -8.64 -10.39
N LEU A 44 1.58 -7.33 -10.54
CA LEU A 44 1.34 -6.61 -11.79
C LEU A 44 2.54 -6.79 -12.72
N GLY A 45 2.37 -7.65 -13.74
CA GLY A 45 3.38 -7.97 -14.74
C GLY A 45 4.14 -6.73 -15.26
N ALA A 46 5.43 -6.68 -14.92
CA ALA A 46 6.54 -5.96 -15.56
C ALA A 46 6.44 -4.44 -15.87
N GLY A 47 5.33 -3.75 -15.62
CA GLY A 47 5.16 -2.34 -16.02
C GLY A 47 5.32 -1.31 -14.89
N TYR A 48 4.92 -1.65 -13.66
CA TYR A 48 4.87 -0.72 -12.54
C TYR A 48 5.46 -1.38 -11.29
N SER A 49 6.75 -1.13 -11.04
CA SER A 49 7.42 -1.69 -9.86
C SER A 49 7.00 -0.98 -8.57
N GLU A 50 6.61 0.30 -8.64
CA GLU A 50 6.32 1.13 -7.45
C GLU A 50 5.18 2.13 -7.74
N LEU A 51 4.27 2.28 -6.77
CA LEU A 51 3.15 3.22 -6.79
C LEU A 51 3.18 4.07 -5.53
N ALA A 52 3.13 5.39 -5.69
CA ALA A 52 2.93 6.31 -4.57
C ALA A 52 1.45 6.68 -4.49
N ILE A 53 0.80 6.39 -3.36
CA ILE A 53 -0.61 6.69 -3.11
C ILE A 53 -0.71 7.52 -1.84
N HIS A 54 -1.58 8.53 -1.86
CA HIS A 54 -1.88 9.31 -0.68
C HIS A 54 -2.52 8.44 0.41
N ILE A 55 -2.04 8.58 1.64
CA ILE A 55 -2.47 7.75 2.77
C ILE A 55 -3.96 7.91 3.04
N ASP A 56 -4.56 9.09 2.83
CA ASP A 56 -6.00 9.29 2.97
C ASP A 56 -6.83 8.52 1.93
N LYS A 57 -6.23 8.09 0.82
CA LYS A 57 -6.89 7.32 -0.24
C LYS A 57 -6.61 5.83 -0.18
N LEU A 58 -5.86 5.39 0.82
CA LEU A 58 -5.50 3.99 0.99
C LEU A 58 -6.61 3.23 1.70
N VAL A 59 -7.04 2.13 1.10
CA VAL A 59 -7.96 1.16 1.71
C VAL A 59 -7.17 -0.12 1.95
N LEU A 60 -6.97 -0.44 3.22
CA LEU A 60 -6.35 -1.69 3.64
C LEU A 60 -7.44 -2.75 3.77
N ILE A 61 -7.30 -3.85 3.04
CA ILE A 61 -8.13 -5.04 3.24
C ILE A 61 -7.32 -6.03 4.08
N THR A 62 -7.72 -6.19 5.34
CA THR A 62 -7.22 -7.24 6.22
C THR A 62 -8.12 -8.47 6.06
N ALA A 63 -7.54 -9.63 5.77
CA ALA A 63 -8.25 -10.92 5.83
C ALA A 63 -8.51 -11.33 7.29
#